data_AF-A0A0G2FLZ2-F1
#
_entry.id   AF-A0A0G2FLZ2-F1
#
_cell.length_a   1.000
_cell.length_b   1.000
_cell.length_c   1.000
_cell.angle_alpha   90.00
_cell.angle_beta   90.00
_cell.angle_gamma   90.00
#
_symmetry.space_group_name_H-M   'P 1'
#
loop_
_entity.id
_entity.type
_entity.pdbx_description
1 polymer ?
#
loop_
_entity_poly.entity_id
_entity_poly.type
_entity_poly.pdbx_seq_one_letter_code
_entity_poly.pdbx_strand_id
1 'polypeptide(L)'
;MRLDITQKREGVLAEIAGDVPMDEAVLAVAWGKYTSASPDTFFLMEDFHHLDEDVPSPQRVAQRVVQLHSLISPNGKFGFDVPTHHAIAPHPAGWESSWTVYFKGMLQMAVESDASANGVRPELSAAAEHLLKAVVPTLLDPLQCGPDPIKPRLIHGDLWAGNVGTDTKTGEVMFVDLGSFYGHNELDLGAWRRYALENLGQPYLDEYKRIFPPSEPQDAFDDRNRLYSMKFDLNVAACERKERFRNA
;
A
#
# COMPACT_ATOMS: atom_id res chain seq x y z
N MET A 1 18.32 11.94 -28.87
CA MET A 1 18.17 11.40 -27.51
C MET A 1 18.63 9.95 -27.54
N ARG A 2 19.85 9.64 -27.06
CA ARG A 2 20.40 8.28 -27.02
C ARG A 2 19.99 7.67 -25.67
N LEU A 3 19.13 6.67 -25.69
CA LEU A 3 18.82 5.84 -24.53
C LEU A 3 20.00 4.88 -24.35
N ASP A 4 20.81 5.09 -23.31
CA ASP A 4 21.86 4.16 -22.92
C ASP A 4 21.26 3.14 -21.95
N ILE A 5 20.72 2.06 -22.47
CA ILE A 5 20.08 0.98 -21.70
C ILE A 5 21.18 0.14 -21.06
N THR A 6 21.72 0.58 -19.93
CA THR A 6 22.88 -0.06 -19.27
C THR A 6 22.52 -0.90 -18.05
N GLN A 7 21.25 -1.04 -17.68
CA GLN A 7 20.82 -1.98 -16.64
C GLN A 7 19.79 -2.97 -17.18
N LYS A 8 20.31 -4.04 -17.81
CA LYS A 8 19.56 -5.28 -18.01
C LYS A 8 19.57 -6.06 -16.69
N ARG A 9 18.37 -6.49 -16.25
CA ARG A 9 18.07 -7.49 -15.21
C ARG A 9 19.21 -7.76 -14.22
N GLU A 10 19.19 -7.07 -13.09
CA GLU A 10 19.65 -7.62 -11.80
C GLU A 10 19.14 -6.75 -10.64
N GLY A 11 18.34 -7.35 -9.76
CA GLY A 11 17.93 -6.80 -8.47
C GLY A 11 16.67 -5.93 -8.47
N VAL A 12 15.82 -6.13 -7.46
CA VAL A 12 14.62 -5.35 -7.07
C VAL A 12 13.30 -5.77 -7.72
N LEU A 13 13.10 -5.64 -9.04
CA LEU A 13 11.80 -5.97 -9.65
C LEU A 13 11.58 -7.48 -9.85
N ALA A 14 12.68 -8.24 -9.98
CA ALA A 14 12.62 -9.70 -10.04
C ALA A 14 12.22 -10.35 -8.69
N GLU A 15 12.35 -9.63 -7.57
CA GLU A 15 11.91 -10.11 -6.25
C GLU A 15 10.43 -9.85 -6.02
N ILE A 16 9.90 -8.68 -6.41
CA ILE A 16 8.44 -8.42 -6.39
C ILE A 16 7.71 -9.39 -7.35
N ALA A 17 8.27 -9.62 -8.53
CA ALA A 17 7.73 -10.56 -9.52
C ALA A 17 8.07 -12.03 -9.21
N GLY A 18 8.96 -12.30 -8.23
CA GLY A 18 9.31 -13.65 -7.81
C GLY A 18 8.23 -14.28 -6.93
N ASP A 19 7.52 -13.46 -6.15
CA ASP A 19 6.47 -13.90 -5.23
C ASP A 19 5.05 -13.71 -5.79
N VAL A 20 4.83 -12.73 -6.66
CA VAL A 20 3.57 -12.59 -7.41
C VAL A 20 3.65 -13.45 -8.67
N PRO A 21 2.69 -14.35 -8.97
CA PRO A 21 2.72 -15.11 -10.21
C PRO A 21 2.88 -14.17 -11.40
N MET A 22 3.94 -14.39 -12.19
CA MET A 22 4.43 -13.51 -13.25
C MET A 22 3.39 -13.13 -14.33
N ASP A 23 2.25 -13.83 -14.37
CA ASP A 23 1.18 -13.61 -15.34
C ASP A 23 0.13 -12.58 -14.84
N GLU A 24 0.26 -12.05 -13.63
CA GLU A 24 -0.85 -11.42 -12.91
C GLU A 24 -0.56 -10.01 -12.33
N ALA A 25 0.58 -9.43 -12.69
CA ALA A 25 0.96 -8.04 -12.43
C ALA A 25 1.71 -7.47 -13.64
N VAL A 26 1.73 -6.14 -13.78
CA VAL A 26 2.46 -5.49 -14.87
C VAL A 26 3.96 -5.75 -14.72
N LEU A 27 4.59 -6.33 -15.74
CA LEU A 27 6.00 -6.66 -15.71
C LEU A 27 6.85 -5.44 -16.10
N ALA A 28 7.74 -5.04 -15.20
CA ALA A 28 8.74 -4.04 -15.49
C ALA A 28 9.82 -4.58 -16.43
N VAL A 29 9.94 -3.95 -17.59
CA VAL A 29 10.86 -4.31 -18.68
C VAL A 29 12.21 -3.61 -18.51
N ALA A 30 12.20 -2.33 -18.11
CA ALA A 30 13.40 -1.54 -17.88
C ALA A 30 13.11 -0.36 -16.96
N TRP A 31 14.14 0.16 -16.31
CA TRP A 31 14.09 1.41 -15.57
C TRP A 31 15.46 2.08 -15.63
N GLY A 32 15.53 3.36 -15.28
CA GLY A 32 16.82 4.04 -15.21
C GLY A 32 16.72 5.54 -15.03
N LYS A 33 17.90 6.17 -15.00
CA LYS A 33 18.07 7.63 -14.91
C LYS A 33 18.48 8.18 -16.27
N TYR A 34 17.87 9.28 -16.68
CA TYR A 34 18.33 10.01 -17.86
C TYR A 34 19.69 10.65 -17.58
N THR A 35 20.65 10.45 -18.49
CA THR A 35 22.03 10.93 -18.34
C THR A 35 22.18 12.44 -18.52
N SER A 36 21.24 13.07 -19.20
CA SER A 36 21.33 14.49 -19.60
C SER A 36 20.12 15.33 -19.17
N ALA A 37 19.27 14.80 -18.27
CA ALA A 37 18.13 15.56 -17.76
C ALA A 37 18.55 16.45 -16.58
N SER A 38 18.04 17.68 -16.55
CA SER A 38 18.11 18.58 -15.41
C SER A 38 16.71 19.20 -15.21
N PRO A 39 16.04 18.95 -14.07
CA PRO A 39 16.49 18.17 -12.92
C PRO A 39 16.66 16.67 -13.24
N ASP A 40 17.25 15.92 -12.30
CA ASP A 40 17.34 14.46 -12.38
C ASP A 40 15.97 13.88 -12.77
N THR A 41 15.94 13.09 -13.83
CA THR A 41 14.72 12.46 -14.34
C THR A 41 14.97 10.97 -14.48
N PHE A 42 13.95 10.18 -14.16
CA PHE A 42 13.98 8.73 -14.20
C PHE A 42 12.87 8.22 -15.13
N PHE A 43 12.99 6.97 -15.58
CA PHE A 43 11.95 6.28 -16.34
C PHE A 43 11.73 4.88 -15.79
N LEU A 44 10.50 4.41 -15.95
CA LEU A 44 10.07 3.03 -15.81
C LEU A 44 9.40 2.63 -17.13
N MET A 45 9.72 1.45 -17.63
CA MET A 45 9.11 0.84 -18.79
C MET A 45 8.51 -0.48 -18.36
N GLU A 46 7.26 -0.66 -18.73
CA GLU A 46 6.41 -1.77 -18.33
C GLU A 46 5.68 -2.32 -19.56
N ASP A 47 5.24 -3.56 -19.46
CA ASP A 47 4.34 -4.13 -20.46
C ASP A 47 3.02 -3.33 -20.51
N PHE A 48 2.50 -3.11 -21.72
CA PHE A 48 1.28 -2.35 -21.91
C PHE A 48 0.06 -3.28 -21.88
N HIS A 49 -0.86 -3.00 -20.98
CA HIS A 49 -2.11 -3.74 -20.82
C HIS A 49 -3.32 -2.85 -21.08
N HIS A 50 -4.26 -3.34 -21.88
CA HIS A 50 -5.54 -2.69 -22.08
C HIS A 50 -6.47 -3.08 -20.95
N LEU A 51 -6.66 -2.19 -19.97
CA LEU A 51 -7.58 -2.39 -18.87
C LEU A 51 -8.97 -1.85 -19.22
N ASP A 52 -10.00 -2.57 -18.79
CA ASP A 52 -11.39 -2.10 -18.84
C ASP A 52 -11.56 -0.83 -17.99
N GLU A 53 -12.46 0.05 -18.40
CA GLU A 53 -12.78 1.29 -17.67
C GLU A 53 -13.61 1.00 -16.41
N ASP A 54 -14.33 -0.12 -16.39
CA ASP A 54 -15.14 -0.56 -15.27
C ASP A 54 -14.31 -1.31 -14.20
N VAL A 55 -14.57 -0.99 -12.93
CA VAL A 55 -13.99 -1.71 -11.79
C VAL A 55 -14.52 -3.16 -11.79
N PRO A 56 -13.65 -4.19 -11.66
CA PRO A 56 -14.10 -5.59 -11.64
C PRO A 56 -15.06 -5.86 -10.48
N SER A 57 -15.91 -6.90 -10.60
CA SER A 57 -16.91 -7.18 -9.56
C SER A 57 -16.30 -7.47 -8.18
N PRO A 58 -17.04 -7.24 -7.08
CA PRO A 58 -16.57 -7.51 -5.72
C PRO A 58 -15.95 -8.89 -5.52
N GLN A 59 -16.55 -9.93 -6.10
CA GLN A 59 -16.06 -11.31 -6.01
C GLN A 59 -14.68 -11.47 -6.64
N ARG A 60 -14.48 -10.87 -7.81
CA ARG A 60 -13.23 -11.00 -8.57
C ARG A 60 -12.11 -10.22 -7.89
N VAL A 61 -12.39 -8.99 -7.45
CA VAL A 61 -11.41 -8.19 -6.70
C VAL A 61 -11.05 -8.88 -5.39
N ALA A 62 -12.03 -9.30 -4.58
CA ALA A 62 -11.76 -9.98 -3.31
C ALA A 62 -10.93 -11.25 -3.49
N GLN A 63 -11.24 -12.10 -4.48
CA GLN A 63 -10.45 -13.28 -4.80
C GLN A 63 -9.00 -12.93 -5.13
N ARG A 64 -8.80 -11.92 -5.98
CA ARG A 64 -7.46 -11.46 -6.40
C ARG A 64 -6.66 -10.91 -5.22
N VAL A 65 -7.28 -10.10 -4.37
CA VAL A 65 -6.63 -9.52 -3.19
C VAL A 65 -6.28 -10.60 -2.18
N VAL A 66 -7.13 -11.61 -1.99
CA VAL A 66 -6.82 -12.76 -1.13
C VAL A 66 -5.64 -13.57 -1.68
N GLN A 67 -5.52 -13.74 -3.00
CA GLN A 67 -4.35 -14.39 -3.60
C GLN A 67 -3.07 -13.61 -3.27
N LEU A 68 -3.06 -12.29 -3.45
CA LEU A 68 -1.94 -11.43 -3.08
C LEU A 68 -1.61 -11.56 -1.58
N HIS A 69 -2.61 -11.41 -0.71
CA HIS A 69 -2.46 -11.51 0.73
C HIS A 69 -2.10 -12.92 1.21
N SER A 70 -2.21 -13.95 0.38
CA SER A 70 -1.79 -15.32 0.72
C SER A 70 -0.27 -15.49 0.68
N LEU A 71 0.45 -14.59 -0.01
CA LEU A 71 1.90 -14.54 -0.04
C LEU A 71 2.43 -14.01 1.29
N ILE A 72 3.30 -14.77 1.93
CA ILE A 72 3.87 -14.47 3.25
C ILE A 72 5.32 -14.07 3.13
N SER A 73 5.78 -13.18 4.02
CA SER A 73 7.17 -12.72 4.04
C SER A 73 8.16 -13.88 4.10
N PRO A 74 9.20 -13.89 3.24
CA PRO A 74 10.18 -14.98 3.19
C PRO A 74 11.03 -15.08 4.45
N ASN A 75 11.10 -14.00 5.25
CA ASN A 75 11.87 -13.94 6.50
C ASN A 75 10.98 -13.77 7.74
N GLY A 76 9.66 -13.78 7.57
CA GLY A 76 8.70 -13.62 8.67
C GLY A 76 8.66 -12.23 9.31
N LYS A 77 9.21 -11.20 8.65
CA LYS A 77 9.21 -9.80 9.10
C LYS A 77 8.39 -8.90 8.17
N PHE A 78 7.97 -7.76 8.70
CA PHE A 78 7.32 -6.67 7.96
C PHE A 78 8.35 -5.80 7.27
N GLY A 79 7.97 -5.22 6.13
CA GLY A 79 8.81 -4.34 5.34
C GLY A 79 9.22 -4.94 3.99
N PHE A 80 10.31 -4.43 3.45
CA PHE A 80 10.81 -4.81 2.13
C PHE A 80 12.31 -4.51 2.02
N ASP A 81 12.98 -5.16 1.07
CA ASP A 81 14.43 -5.00 0.88
C ASP A 81 14.84 -3.61 0.40
N VAL A 82 13.94 -2.95 -0.35
CA VAL A 82 14.11 -1.57 -0.78
C VAL A 82 12.99 -0.69 -0.24
N PRO A 83 13.24 0.61 0.00
CA PRO A 83 12.16 1.54 0.33
C PRO A 83 11.15 1.63 -0.81
N THR A 84 9.91 1.23 -0.54
CA THR A 84 8.77 1.47 -1.44
C THR A 84 8.04 2.75 -1.05
N HIS A 85 7.15 3.21 -1.90
CA HIS A 85 6.48 4.50 -1.73
C HIS A 85 4.98 4.37 -1.95
N HIS A 86 4.22 5.19 -1.24
CA HIS A 86 2.86 5.53 -1.63
C HIS A 86 2.89 6.97 -2.13
N ALA A 87 2.81 7.13 -3.45
CA ALA A 87 3.09 8.39 -4.15
C ALA A 87 4.46 8.96 -3.74
N ILE A 88 4.51 10.18 -3.19
CA ILE A 88 5.77 10.82 -2.77
C ILE A 88 6.23 10.39 -1.37
N ALA A 89 5.38 9.68 -0.62
CA ALA A 89 5.64 9.35 0.78
C ALA A 89 6.32 7.97 0.87
N PRO A 90 7.58 7.89 1.35
CA PRO A 90 8.27 6.63 1.52
C PRO A 90 7.66 5.79 2.65
N HIS A 91 7.64 4.47 2.47
CA HIS A 91 7.46 3.52 3.56
C HIS A 91 8.79 3.37 4.35
N PRO A 92 8.75 2.93 5.61
CA PRO A 92 9.97 2.66 6.37
C PRO A 92 10.86 1.63 5.66
N ALA A 93 12.16 1.92 5.60
CA ALA A 93 13.15 1.07 4.96
C ALA A 93 13.49 -0.16 5.81
N GLY A 94 13.76 -1.28 5.13
CA GLY A 94 14.24 -2.50 5.77
C GLY A 94 13.15 -3.30 6.46
N TRP A 95 13.58 -4.21 7.34
CA TRP A 95 12.75 -5.24 7.94
C TRP A 95 12.52 -5.02 9.44
N GLU A 96 11.28 -5.18 9.87
CA GLU A 96 10.85 -5.03 11.27
C GLU A 96 10.03 -6.26 11.72
N SER A 97 10.31 -6.74 12.93
CA SER A 97 9.59 -7.85 13.55
C SER A 97 8.21 -7.48 14.09
N SER A 98 8.01 -6.23 14.51
CA SER A 98 6.76 -5.76 15.10
C SER A 98 5.94 -4.91 14.13
N TRP A 99 4.72 -5.33 13.82
CA TRP A 99 3.82 -4.54 12.99
C TRP A 99 3.52 -3.18 13.60
N THR A 100 3.30 -3.13 14.92
CA THR A 100 3.09 -1.88 15.64
C THR A 100 4.25 -0.91 15.43
N VAL A 101 5.50 -1.38 15.52
CA VAL A 101 6.69 -0.53 15.32
C VAL A 101 6.76 -0.04 13.88
N TYR A 102 6.60 -0.95 12.91
CA TYR A 102 6.65 -0.60 11.49
C TYR A 102 5.57 0.43 11.12
N PHE A 103 4.32 0.20 11.55
CA PHE A 103 3.20 1.09 11.26
C PHE A 103 3.36 2.46 11.95
N LYS A 104 3.88 2.52 13.20
CA LYS A 104 4.21 3.80 13.84
C LYS A 104 5.21 4.60 13.03
N GLY A 105 6.28 3.95 12.56
CA GLY A 105 7.28 4.59 11.71
C GLY A 105 6.67 5.16 10.44
N MET A 106 5.82 4.37 9.77
CA MET A 106 5.11 4.79 8.55
C MET A 106 4.21 6.01 8.79
N LEU A 107 3.44 5.99 9.87
CA LEU A 107 2.51 7.08 10.19
C LEU A 107 3.24 8.35 10.64
N GLN A 108 4.35 8.21 11.38
CA GLN A 108 5.22 9.33 11.73
C GLN A 108 5.82 9.99 10.48
N MET A 109 6.32 9.19 9.53
CA MET A 109 6.84 9.68 8.24
C MET A 109 5.76 10.40 7.42
N ALA A 110 4.50 9.94 7.47
CA ALA A 110 3.37 10.61 6.81
C ALA A 110 3.08 12.00 7.42
N VAL A 111 3.09 12.11 8.76
CA VAL A 111 2.91 13.39 9.47
C VAL A 111 4.05 14.35 9.17
N GLU A 112 5.30 13.85 9.14
CA GLU A 112 6.48 14.65 8.79
C GLU A 112 6.43 15.12 7.33
N SER A 113 5.92 14.29 6.42
CA SER A 113 5.73 14.64 5.02
C SER A 113 4.69 15.75 4.85
N ASP A 114 3.54 15.68 5.54
CA ASP A 114 2.55 16.77 5.57
C ASP A 114 3.16 18.05 6.13
N ALA A 115 3.89 17.97 7.25
CA ALA A 115 4.52 19.12 7.87
C ALA A 115 5.59 19.77 6.96
N SER A 116 6.36 18.96 6.23
CA SER A 116 7.35 19.44 5.27
C SER A 116 6.70 20.11 4.05
N ALA A 117 5.65 19.51 3.51
CA ALA A 117 4.96 20.03 2.33
C ALA A 117 4.11 21.27 2.63
N ASN A 118 3.47 21.30 3.81
CA ASN A 118 2.36 22.20 4.08
C ASN A 118 2.52 23.04 5.38
N GLY A 119 3.61 22.87 6.11
CA GLY A 119 3.88 23.53 7.38
C GLY A 119 3.32 22.78 8.59
N VAL A 120 3.97 22.98 9.75
CA VAL A 120 3.59 22.34 11.02
C VAL A 120 2.25 22.89 11.53
N ARG A 121 1.34 21.98 11.92
CA ARG A 121 0.07 22.30 12.59
C ARG A 121 0.09 21.74 14.02
N PRO A 122 0.11 22.59 15.07
CA PRO A 122 0.22 22.14 16.46
C PRO A 122 -0.85 21.12 16.87
N GLU A 123 -2.09 21.30 16.39
CA GLU A 123 -3.21 20.42 16.68
C GLU A 123 -3.02 19.04 16.05
N LEU A 124 -2.55 18.99 14.79
CA LEU A 124 -2.23 17.72 14.13
C LEU A 124 -1.04 17.03 14.81
N SER A 125 0.00 17.78 15.18
CA SER A 125 1.15 17.22 15.89
C SER A 125 0.75 16.61 17.22
N ALA A 126 -0.10 17.29 18.01
CA ALA A 126 -0.60 16.77 19.28
C ALA A 126 -1.50 15.53 19.08
N ALA A 127 -2.36 15.54 18.05
CA ALA A 127 -3.21 14.40 17.72
C ALA A 127 -2.36 13.20 17.27
N ALA A 128 -1.37 13.40 16.41
CA ALA A 128 -0.43 12.39 15.95
C ALA A 128 0.38 11.80 17.11
N GLU A 129 0.85 12.63 18.04
CA GLU A 129 1.55 12.17 19.24
C GLU A 129 0.66 11.24 20.07
N HIS A 130 -0.60 11.62 20.30
CA HIS A 130 -1.55 10.77 21.02
C HIS A 130 -1.84 9.46 20.28
N LEU A 131 -2.05 9.54 18.96
CA LEU A 131 -2.30 8.39 18.09
C LEU A 131 -1.15 7.38 18.17
N LEU A 132 0.09 7.85 18.00
CA LEU A 132 1.29 7.02 18.03
C LEU A 132 1.62 6.46 19.42
N LYS A 133 1.31 7.19 20.49
CA LYS A 133 1.60 6.75 21.87
C LYS A 133 0.54 5.81 22.44
N ALA A 134 -0.73 6.04 22.16
CA ALA A 134 -1.84 5.34 22.81
C ALA A 134 -2.65 4.47 21.84
N VAL A 135 -3.14 5.05 20.75
CA VAL A 135 -4.10 4.38 19.85
C VAL A 135 -3.43 3.24 19.08
N VAL A 136 -2.28 3.49 18.46
CA VAL A 136 -1.57 2.49 17.65
C VAL A 136 -1.20 1.25 18.46
N PRO A 137 -0.56 1.33 19.64
CA PRO A 137 -0.32 0.15 20.49
C PRO A 137 -1.61 -0.57 20.88
N THR A 138 -2.62 0.18 21.31
CA THR A 138 -3.89 -0.39 21.79
C THR A 138 -4.56 -1.25 20.71
N LEU A 139 -4.54 -0.80 19.46
CA LEU A 139 -5.18 -1.51 18.35
C LEU A 139 -4.29 -2.58 17.70
N LEU A 140 -2.96 -2.40 17.69
CA LEU A 140 -2.05 -3.24 16.89
C LEU A 140 -1.23 -4.24 17.71
N ASP A 141 -0.94 -4.00 18.98
CA ASP A 141 -0.23 -4.98 19.81
C ASP A 141 -1.02 -6.28 20.00
N PRO A 142 -2.37 -6.26 20.18
CA PRO A 142 -3.15 -7.49 20.30
C PRO A 142 -3.05 -8.42 19.07
N LEU A 143 -2.85 -7.86 17.87
CA LEU A 143 -2.70 -8.63 16.62
C LEU A 143 -1.50 -9.59 16.64
N GLN A 144 -0.49 -9.25 17.45
CA GLN A 144 0.78 -9.98 17.50
C GLN A 144 0.83 -10.95 18.69
N CYS A 145 -0.28 -11.06 19.42
CA CYS A 145 -0.44 -11.90 20.60
C CYS A 145 -1.47 -13.00 20.35
N GLY A 146 -1.48 -14.02 21.21
CA GLY A 146 -2.50 -15.06 21.19
C GLY A 146 -2.19 -16.26 20.27
N PRO A 147 -3.19 -17.12 20.01
CA PRO A 147 -2.99 -18.41 19.36
C PRO A 147 -2.78 -18.32 17.84
N ASP A 148 -3.20 -17.23 17.19
CA ASP A 148 -3.03 -16.99 15.76
C ASP A 148 -2.57 -15.55 15.49
N PRO A 149 -1.29 -15.23 15.77
CA PRO A 149 -0.75 -13.89 15.53
C PRO A 149 -0.70 -13.59 14.03
N ILE A 150 -0.86 -12.31 13.68
CA ILE A 150 -0.80 -11.87 12.28
C ILE A 150 0.53 -12.25 11.62
N LYS A 151 0.46 -12.51 10.32
CA LYS A 151 1.62 -12.81 9.48
C LYS A 151 1.92 -11.60 8.59
N PRO A 152 3.19 -11.22 8.36
CA PRO A 152 3.53 -10.26 7.34
C PRO A 152 3.18 -10.82 5.96
N ARG A 153 2.26 -10.17 5.28
CA ARG A 153 1.69 -10.59 3.99
C ARG A 153 2.03 -9.57 2.94
N LEU A 154 2.26 -10.01 1.71
CA LEU A 154 2.45 -9.08 0.61
C LEU A 154 1.14 -8.30 0.43
N ILE A 155 1.23 -6.97 0.47
CA ILE A 155 0.10 -6.07 0.21
C ILE A 155 0.42 -5.18 -1.00
N HIS A 156 -0.62 -4.58 -1.59
CA HIS A 156 -0.46 -3.61 -2.67
C HIS A 156 0.12 -2.28 -2.17
N GLY A 157 -0.32 -1.81 -1.00
CA GLY A 157 0.15 -0.58 -0.37
C GLY A 157 -0.54 0.72 -0.84
N ASP A 158 -1.36 0.64 -1.88
CA ASP A 158 -2.21 1.71 -2.44
C ASP A 158 -3.41 1.14 -3.21
N LEU A 159 -4.17 0.25 -2.57
CA LEU A 159 -5.24 -0.50 -3.23
C LEU A 159 -6.55 0.30 -3.26
N TRP A 160 -6.75 1.10 -4.30
CA TRP A 160 -8.03 1.79 -4.56
C TRP A 160 -8.52 1.52 -5.97
N ALA A 161 -9.75 1.93 -6.30
CA ALA A 161 -10.38 1.59 -7.57
C ALA A 161 -9.56 1.98 -8.81
N GLY A 162 -8.82 3.10 -8.76
CA GLY A 162 -7.97 3.54 -9.88
C GLY A 162 -6.78 2.62 -10.16
N ASN A 163 -6.39 1.78 -9.20
CA ASN A 163 -5.25 0.86 -9.31
C ASN A 163 -5.69 -0.59 -9.57
N VAL A 164 -6.96 -0.82 -9.90
CA VAL A 164 -7.52 -2.15 -10.18
C VAL A 164 -8.26 -2.13 -11.50
N GLY A 165 -7.95 -3.07 -12.40
CA GLY A 165 -8.63 -3.18 -13.69
C GLY A 165 -8.77 -4.62 -14.16
N THR A 166 -9.67 -4.86 -15.12
CA THR A 166 -9.71 -6.15 -15.85
C THR A 166 -8.88 -6.02 -17.12
N ASP A 167 -7.87 -6.86 -17.30
CA ASP A 167 -7.16 -6.94 -18.58
C ASP A 167 -8.11 -7.47 -19.66
N THR A 168 -8.32 -6.70 -20.72
CA THR A 168 -9.29 -7.00 -21.78
C THR A 168 -8.86 -8.19 -22.67
N LYS A 169 -7.58 -8.57 -22.65
CA LYS A 169 -7.03 -9.67 -23.43
C LYS A 169 -7.11 -11.00 -22.67
N THR A 170 -6.73 -11.01 -21.39
CA THR A 170 -6.74 -12.23 -20.56
C THR A 170 -8.07 -12.41 -19.83
N GLY A 171 -8.79 -11.32 -19.62
CA GLY A 171 -9.97 -11.28 -18.77
C GLY A 171 -9.64 -11.29 -17.28
N GLU A 172 -8.37 -11.21 -16.86
CA GLU A 172 -7.96 -11.32 -15.44
C GLU A 172 -7.96 -9.96 -14.71
N VAL A 173 -8.12 -10.00 -13.39
CA VAL A 173 -7.99 -8.78 -12.55
C VAL A 173 -6.51 -8.47 -12.34
N MET A 174 -6.11 -7.25 -12.68
CA MET A 174 -4.75 -6.76 -12.52
C MET A 174 -4.66 -5.61 -11.53
N PHE A 175 -3.49 -5.50 -10.90
CA PHE A 175 -3.09 -4.39 -10.06
C PHE A 175 -2.01 -3.57 -10.76
N VAL A 176 -2.07 -2.24 -10.60
CA VAL A 176 -1.11 -1.28 -11.16
C VAL A 176 -0.65 -0.32 -10.06
N ASP A 177 0.39 0.49 -10.33
CA ASP A 177 0.91 1.49 -9.37
C ASP A 177 1.22 0.89 -7.98
N LEU A 178 1.97 -0.22 -8.00
CA LEU A 178 2.31 -0.98 -6.80
C LEU A 178 3.25 -0.20 -5.87
N GLY A 179 2.83 -0.03 -4.62
CA GLY A 179 3.63 0.45 -3.49
C GLY A 179 3.96 -0.68 -2.50
N SER A 180 4.14 -1.90 -3.01
CA SER A 180 4.08 -3.13 -2.24
C SER A 180 5.16 -3.27 -1.17
N PHE A 181 4.82 -3.97 -0.10
CA PHE A 181 5.73 -4.44 0.94
C PHE A 181 5.03 -5.54 1.75
N TYR A 182 5.75 -6.20 2.65
CA TYR A 182 5.14 -7.16 3.57
C TYR A 182 4.54 -6.44 4.77
N GLY A 183 3.22 -6.37 4.86
CA GLY A 183 2.46 -5.64 5.87
C GLY A 183 1.38 -6.48 6.55
N HIS A 184 0.57 -5.84 7.40
CA HIS A 184 -0.72 -6.41 7.78
C HIS A 184 -1.72 -6.22 6.63
N ASN A 185 -2.35 -7.30 6.19
CA ASN A 185 -3.28 -7.34 5.06
C ASN A 185 -4.46 -6.37 5.20
N GLU A 186 -4.92 -6.08 6.42
CA GLU A 186 -6.00 -5.12 6.63
C GLU A 186 -5.63 -3.66 6.29
N LEU A 187 -4.34 -3.34 6.09
CA LEU A 187 -3.91 -2.00 5.66
C LEU A 187 -4.46 -1.64 4.27
N ASP A 188 -4.47 -2.58 3.32
CA ASP A 188 -5.05 -2.36 1.99
C ASP A 188 -6.56 -2.08 2.06
N LEU A 189 -7.27 -2.68 3.03
CA LEU A 189 -8.68 -2.40 3.27
C LEU A 189 -8.89 -0.98 3.85
N GLY A 190 -7.86 -0.39 4.46
CA GLY A 190 -7.88 1.01 4.90
C GLY A 190 -7.99 1.98 3.73
N ALA A 191 -7.37 1.64 2.58
CA ALA A 191 -7.53 2.42 1.35
C ALA A 191 -8.98 2.37 0.85
N TRP A 192 -9.63 1.20 0.88
CA TRP A 192 -11.05 1.06 0.51
C TRP A 192 -11.97 1.92 1.37
N ARG A 193 -11.66 2.05 2.66
CA ARG A 193 -12.41 2.96 3.56
C ARG A 193 -12.24 4.40 3.12
N ARG A 194 -11.00 4.82 2.86
CA ARG A 194 -10.67 6.19 2.48
C ARG A 194 -11.33 6.59 1.15
N TYR A 195 -11.32 5.68 0.18
CA TYR A 195 -11.84 5.91 -1.17
C TYR A 195 -13.24 5.31 -1.35
N ALA A 196 -14.00 5.07 -0.27
CA ALA A 196 -15.29 4.40 -0.34
C ALA A 196 -16.31 5.10 -1.26
N LEU A 197 -16.18 6.42 -1.44
CA LEU A 197 -17.00 7.23 -2.35
C LEU A 197 -16.51 7.19 -3.81
N GLU A 198 -15.31 6.66 -4.06
CA GLU A 198 -14.59 6.65 -5.34
C GLU A 198 -14.42 5.23 -5.92
N ASN A 199 -15.26 4.28 -5.45
CA ASN A 199 -15.33 2.85 -5.78
C ASN A 199 -14.41 1.93 -4.93
N LEU A 200 -14.82 0.67 -4.75
CA LEU A 200 -14.37 -0.32 -3.74
C LEU A 200 -14.96 -0.16 -2.31
N GLY A 201 -16.27 0.11 -2.21
CA GLY A 201 -16.98 0.26 -0.93
C GLY A 201 -17.37 -1.04 -0.22
N GLN A 202 -18.40 -0.97 0.64
CA GLN A 202 -18.83 -2.08 1.52
C GLN A 202 -19.01 -3.45 0.84
N PRO A 203 -19.56 -3.58 -0.39
CA PRO A 203 -19.70 -4.88 -1.05
C PRO A 203 -18.36 -5.60 -1.28
N TYR A 204 -17.28 -4.85 -1.56
CA TYR A 204 -15.94 -5.40 -1.74
C TYR A 204 -15.34 -5.84 -0.41
N LEU A 205 -15.52 -5.02 0.63
CA LEU A 205 -15.10 -5.34 1.98
C LEU A 205 -15.78 -6.59 2.53
N ASP A 206 -17.09 -6.73 2.32
CA ASP A 206 -17.86 -7.89 2.75
C ASP A 206 -17.40 -9.17 2.05
N GLU A 207 -17.18 -9.11 0.74
CA GLU A 207 -16.74 -10.26 -0.04
C GLU A 207 -15.29 -10.67 0.30
N TYR A 208 -14.40 -9.71 0.55
CA TYR A 208 -13.07 -9.99 1.07
C TYR A 208 -13.14 -10.69 2.44
N LYS A 209 -13.89 -10.12 3.40
CA LYS A 209 -14.06 -10.69 4.76
C LYS A 209 -14.69 -12.08 4.75
N ARG A 210 -15.53 -12.39 3.77
CA ARG A 210 -16.14 -13.70 3.59
C ARG A 210 -15.10 -14.78 3.28
N ILE A 211 -14.04 -14.42 2.55
CA ILE A 211 -12.98 -15.34 2.12
C ILE A 211 -11.81 -15.32 3.12
N PHE A 212 -11.45 -14.13 3.61
CA PHE A 212 -10.36 -13.88 4.55
C PHE A 212 -10.91 -13.11 5.77
N PRO A 213 -11.30 -13.82 6.84
CA PRO A 213 -11.88 -13.21 8.03
C PRO A 213 -10.95 -12.16 8.67
N PRO A 214 -11.52 -11.15 9.37
CA PRO A 214 -10.74 -10.18 10.15
C PRO A 214 -9.76 -10.83 11.11
N SER A 215 -8.61 -10.19 11.33
CA SER A 215 -7.63 -10.61 12.32
C SER A 215 -8.19 -10.46 13.75
N GLU A 216 -7.82 -11.38 14.64
CA GLU A 216 -8.18 -11.27 16.06
C GLU A 216 -7.44 -10.11 16.75
N PRO A 217 -8.08 -9.35 17.65
CA PRO A 217 -9.49 -9.44 18.02
C PRO A 217 -10.40 -8.82 16.94
N GLN A 218 -11.40 -9.56 16.47
CA GLN A 218 -12.22 -9.14 15.32
C GLN A 218 -13.11 -7.93 15.58
N ASP A 219 -13.51 -7.71 16.84
CA ASP A 219 -14.33 -6.56 17.24
C ASP A 219 -13.59 -5.21 17.07
N ALA A 220 -12.26 -5.22 17.11
CA ALA A 220 -11.42 -4.06 16.84
C ALA A 220 -11.16 -3.81 15.33
N PHE A 221 -11.71 -4.62 14.43
CA PHE A 221 -11.48 -4.49 12.98
C PHE A 221 -11.86 -3.11 12.43
N ASP A 222 -13.03 -2.58 12.79
CA ASP A 222 -13.47 -1.27 12.27
C ASP A 222 -12.55 -0.15 12.75
N ASP A 223 -12.10 -0.20 14.00
CA ASP A 223 -11.16 0.78 14.56
C ASP A 223 -9.78 0.69 13.90
N ARG A 224 -9.27 -0.52 13.64
CA ARG A 224 -8.04 -0.71 12.86
C ARG A 224 -8.18 -0.17 11.45
N ASN A 225 -9.31 -0.41 10.80
CA ASN A 225 -9.55 0.07 9.45
C ASN A 225 -9.64 1.61 9.38
N ARG A 226 -10.21 2.28 10.40
CA ARG A 226 -10.12 3.75 10.58
C ARG A 226 -8.69 4.21 10.77
N LEU A 227 -7.91 3.53 11.62
CA LEU A 227 -6.51 3.85 11.83
C LEU A 227 -5.70 3.73 10.53
N TYR A 228 -5.93 2.66 9.76
CA TYR A 228 -5.26 2.43 8.49
C TYR A 228 -5.66 3.44 7.42
N SER A 229 -6.91 3.90 7.37
CA SER A 229 -7.32 4.93 6.42
C SER A 229 -6.57 6.25 6.63
N MET A 230 -6.26 6.61 7.88
CA MET A 230 -5.52 7.84 8.21
C MET A 230 -4.13 7.91 7.57
N LYS A 231 -3.47 6.77 7.33
CA LYS A 231 -2.19 6.74 6.57
C LYS A 231 -2.37 7.29 5.16
N PHE A 232 -3.46 6.90 4.49
CA PHE A 232 -3.76 7.36 3.14
C PHE A 232 -4.18 8.83 3.14
N ASP A 233 -4.99 9.26 4.13
CA ASP A 233 -5.36 10.66 4.32
C ASP A 233 -4.13 11.59 4.42
N LEU A 234 -3.18 11.24 5.30
CA LEU A 234 -1.98 12.04 5.53
C LEU A 234 -1.08 12.09 4.30
N ASN A 235 -0.92 10.96 3.60
CA ASN A 235 -0.12 10.92 2.37
C ASN A 235 -0.76 11.76 1.26
N VAL A 236 -2.09 11.68 1.09
CA VAL A 236 -2.80 12.53 0.11
C VAL A 236 -2.68 14.00 0.48
N ALA A 237 -2.83 14.36 1.75
CA ALA A 237 -2.65 15.75 2.21
C ALA A 237 -1.24 16.29 1.91
N ALA A 238 -0.20 15.45 2.04
CA ALA A 238 1.17 15.81 1.67
C ALA A 238 1.36 15.96 0.14
N CYS A 239 0.68 15.14 -0.68
CA CYS A 239 0.77 15.18 -2.14
C CYS A 239 -0.03 16.34 -2.76
N GLU A 240 -1.27 16.52 -2.32
CA GLU A 240 -2.20 17.50 -2.87
C GLU A 240 -2.25 18.75 -2.00
N ARG A 241 -1.56 19.82 -2.44
CA ARG A 241 -1.52 21.13 -1.77
C ARG A 241 -2.86 21.90 -1.72
N LYS A 242 -4.00 21.24 -1.96
CA LYS A 242 -5.34 21.85 -1.95
C LYS A 242 -5.92 21.79 -0.54
N GLU A 243 -6.43 22.92 -0.03
CA GLU A 243 -7.01 23.04 1.31
C GLU A 243 -8.11 22.00 1.63
N ARG A 244 -8.84 21.52 0.63
CA ARG A 244 -9.93 20.53 0.82
C ARG A 244 -9.48 19.21 1.43
N PHE A 245 -8.22 18.79 1.22
CA PHE A 245 -7.69 17.56 1.80
C PHE A 245 -7.06 17.77 3.18
N ARG A 246 -7.02 19.02 3.65
CA ARG A 246 -6.42 19.39 4.93
C ARG A 246 -7.45 19.48 6.07
N ASN A 247 -8.75 19.53 5.73
CA ASN A 247 -9.87 19.79 6.64
C ASN A 247 -10.90 18.64 6.69
N ALA A 248 -10.63 17.51 6.03
CA ALA A 248 -11.49 16.33 6.01
C ALA A 248 -11.19 15.42 7.21
#